data_AF-A0A382X7X5-F1
#
_entry.id   AF-A0A382X7X5-F1
#
_cell.length_a   1.000
_cell.length_b   1.000
_cell.length_c   1.000
_cell.angle_alpha   90.00
_cell.angle_beta   90.00
_cell.angle_gamma   90.00
#
_symmetry.space_group_name_H-M   'P 1'
#
loop_
_entity.id
_entity.type
_entity.pdbx_description
1 polymer ?
#
loop_
_entity_poly.entity_id
_entity_poly.type
_entity_poly.pdbx_seq_one_letter_code
_entity_poly.pdbx_strand_id
1 'polypeptide(L)' 'VRIFNNSGSAVVVNVQDSSGDAIGSFTMLNSTTEVLEKNPTDEIYGAGGALKFTKLGYTN' A
#
# COMPACT_ATOMS: atom_id res chain seq x y z
N VAL A 1 -1.91 -3.86 -6.82
CA VAL A 1 -2.77 -2.71 -6.42
C VAL A 1 -2.04 -1.42 -6.76
N ARG A 2 -2.76 -0.34 -7.07
CA ARG A 2 -2.17 1.00 -7.18
C ARG A 2 -2.46 1.78 -5.90
N ILE A 3 -1.44 2.42 -5.37
CA ILE A 3 -1.48 3.21 -4.14
C ILE A 3 -1.15 4.65 -4.52
N PHE A 4 -1.89 5.62 -4.01
CA PHE A 4 -1.61 7.05 -4.13
C PHE A 4 -1.50 7.68 -2.75
N ASN A 5 -0.40 8.40 -2.49
CA ASN A 5 -0.20 9.12 -1.24
C ASN A 5 -0.73 10.57 -1.35
N ASN A 6 -1.91 10.81 -0.75
CA ASN A 6 -2.56 12.13 -0.73
C ASN A 6 -2.27 12.92 0.56
N SER A 7 -1.29 12.54 1.37
CA SER A 7 -1.10 13.09 2.73
C SER A 7 -0.33 14.41 2.80
N GLY A 8 0.23 14.88 1.69
CA GLY A 8 1.14 16.04 1.68
C GLY A 8 2.52 15.79 2.30
N SER A 9 2.74 14.63 2.95
CA SER A 9 4.01 14.20 3.55
C SER A 9 4.40 12.79 3.06
N ALA A 10 5.63 12.36 3.35
CA ALA A 10 6.01 10.98 3.16
C ALA A 10 5.28 10.09 4.19
N VAL A 11 4.85 8.90 3.79
CA VAL A 11 4.15 7.94 4.65
C VAL A 11 4.81 6.57 4.58
N VAL A 12 4.84 5.86 5.70
CA VAL A 12 5.24 4.46 5.74
C VAL A 12 4.02 3.61 5.37
N VAL A 13 4.18 2.80 4.33
CA VAL A 13 3.23 1.79 3.89
C VAL A 13 3.71 0.45 4.43
N ASN A 14 2.83 -0.27 5.11
CA ASN A 14 3.08 -1.59 5.67
C ASN A 14 2.27 -2.63 4.91
N VAL A 15 2.82 -3.83 4.80
CA VAL A 15 2.19 -4.99 4.20
C VAL A 15 2.26 -6.13 5.21
N GLN A 16 1.12 -6.78 5.45
CA GLN A 16 1.02 -7.95 6.31
C GLN A 16 0.22 -9.04 5.63
N ASP A 17 0.41 -10.29 6.03
CA ASP A 17 -0.42 -11.40 5.57
C ASP A 17 -1.78 -11.42 6.28
N SER A 18 -2.63 -12.40 5.95
CA SER A 18 -3.95 -12.56 6.59
C SER A 18 -3.91 -13.02 8.05
N SER A 19 -2.75 -13.47 8.54
CA SER A 19 -2.51 -13.84 9.93
C SER A 19 -2.08 -12.64 10.78
N GLY A 20 -1.78 -11.50 10.13
CA GLY A 20 -1.23 -10.30 10.75
C GLY A 20 0.30 -10.30 10.84
N ASP A 21 0.97 -11.25 10.19
CA ASP A 21 2.43 -11.30 10.15
C ASP A 21 2.96 -10.29 9.15
N ALA A 22 3.94 -9.49 9.58
CA ALA A 22 4.53 -8.46 8.74
C ALA A 22 5.29 -9.07 7.55
N ILE A 23 4.90 -8.70 6.33
CA ILE A 23 5.61 -9.02 5.11
C ILE A 23 6.73 -8.00 4.88
N GLY A 24 6.45 -6.71 5.14
CA GLY A 24 7.43 -5.64 5.02
C GLY A 24 6.83 -4.24 5.01
N SER A 25 7.67 -3.24 4.83
CA SER A 25 7.27 -1.84 4.73
C SER A 25 8.19 -1.03 3.82
N PHE A 26 7.67 0.09 3.33
CA PHE A 26 8.43 1.06 2.54
C PHE A 26 7.91 2.48 2.75
N THR A 27 8.76 3.47 2.49
CA THR A 27 8.39 4.88 2.56
C THR A 27 7.93 5.36 1.20
N MET A 28 6.70 5.85 1.12
CA MET A 28 6.10 6.42 -0.08
C MET A 28 6.11 7.95 0.03
N LEU A 29 6.73 8.64 -0.95
CA LEU A 29 6.81 10.10 -0.98
C LEU A 29 5.41 10.75 -1.15
N ASN A 30 5.31 12.05 -0.84
CA ASN A 30 4.05 12.77 -1.01
C ASN A 30 3.69 12.91 -2.49
N SER A 31 2.39 12.86 -2.79
CA SER A 31 1.85 13.08 -4.14
C SER A 31 2.36 12.10 -5.20
N THR A 32 2.95 10.97 -4.80
CA THR A 32 3.37 9.91 -5.72
C THR A 32 2.32 8.82 -5.84
N THR A 33 2.43 8.06 -6.92
CA THR A 33 1.67 6.82 -7.14
C THR A 33 2.66 5.67 -7.24
N GLU A 34 2.37 4.58 -6.54
CA GLU A 34 3.15 3.35 -6.60
C GLU A 34 2.25 2.17 -6.94
N VAL A 35 2.87 1.15 -7.55
CA VAL A 35 2.22 -0.12 -7.87
C VAL A 35 2.87 -1.19 -7.03
N LEU A 36 2.06 -1.89 -6.24
CA LEU A 36 2.50 -2.99 -5.40
C LEU A 36 1.82 -4.28 -5.84
N GLU A 37 2.61 -5.29 -6.16
CA GLU A 37 2.14 -6.67 -6.29
C GLU A 37 1.95 -7.28 -4.89
N LYS A 38 0.85 -8.01 -4.70
CA LYS A 38 0.49 -8.65 -3.43
C LYS A 38 -0.34 -9.90 -3.69
N ASN A 39 -0.35 -10.84 -2.76
CA ASN A 39 -1.33 -11.92 -2.77
C ASN A 39 -2.74 -11.37 -2.48
N PRO A 40 -3.82 -12.05 -2.92
CA PRO A 40 -5.18 -11.57 -2.70
C PRO A 40 -5.51 -11.29 -1.22
N THR A 41 -4.97 -12.09 -0.31
CA THR A 41 -5.22 -12.07 1.14
C THR A 41 -4.40 -11.06 1.93
N ASP A 42 -3.29 -10.55 1.37
CA ASP A 42 -2.42 -9.62 2.08
C ASP A 42 -3.14 -8.29 2.35
N GLU A 43 -2.82 -7.65 3.47
CA GLU A 43 -3.34 -6.34 3.83
C GLU A 43 -2.27 -5.28 3.63
N ILE A 44 -2.67 -4.11 3.12
CA ILE A 44 -1.81 -2.95 2.97
C ILE A 44 -2.42 -1.80 3.74
N TYR A 45 -1.65 -1.22 4.64
CA TYR A 45 -2.10 -0.12 5.49
C TYR A 45 -0.97 0.88 5.73
N GLY A 46 -1.33 2.10 6.07
CA GLY A 46 -0.38 3.15 6.40
C GLY A 46 -1.01 4.16 7.35
N ALA A 47 -0.16 4.97 8.00
CA ALA A 47 -0.63 5.96 8.95
C ALA A 47 -1.40 7.10 8.25
N GLY A 48 -2.51 7.54 8.85
CA GLY A 48 -3.10 8.85 8.55
C GLY A 48 -4.21 8.91 7.49
N GLY A 49 -4.79 7.78 7.06
CA GLY A 49 -6.03 7.76 6.24
C GLY A 49 -5.95 8.39 4.84
N ALA A 50 -4.76 8.84 4.42
CA ALA A 50 -4.54 9.60 3.20
C ALA A 50 -4.05 8.74 2.02
N LEU A 51 -3.83 7.44 2.23
CA LEU A 51 -3.55 6.49 1.16
C LEU A 51 -4.84 6.16 0.41
N LYS A 52 -4.83 6.34 -0.90
CA LYS A 52 -5.93 5.91 -1.78
C LYS A 52 -5.49 4.67 -2.54
N PHE A 53 -6.34 3.65 -2.53
CA PHE A 53 -6.07 2.36 -3.14
C PHE A 53 -7.02 2.12 -4.31
N THR A 54 -6.51 1.57 -5.40
CA THR A 54 -7.35 1.03 -6.46
C THR A 54 -6.84 -0.32 -6.93
N LYS A 55 -7.75 -1.29 -7.08
CA LYS A 55 -7.43 -2.61 -7.59
C LYS A 55 -6.98 -2.47 -9.04
N LEU A 56 -5.79 -2.98 -9.33
CA LEU A 56 -5.38 -3.23 -10.70
C LEU A 56 -5.68 -4.70 -10.98
N GLY A 57 -6.48 -4.96 -12.01
CA GLY A 57 -6.69 -6.31 -12.51
C GLY A 57 -5.42 -6.77 -13.22
N TYR A 58 -4.67 -7.65 -12.57
CA TYR A 58 -3.65 -8.44 -13.26
C TYR A 58 -4.28 -9.80 -13.53
N THR A 59 -4.45 -10.13 -14.80
CA THR A 59 -4.65 -11.50 -15.25
C THR A 59 -3.26 -12.10 -15.41
N ASN A 60 -2.83 -12.87 -14.42
CA ASN A 60 -1.70 -13.80 -14.62
C ASN A 60 -2.26 -15.07 -15.26
#